data_AF-A0A7C7VW78-F1
#
_entry.id   AF-A0A7C7VW78-F1
#
_cell.length_a   1.000
_cell.length_b   1.000
_cell.length_c   1.000
_cell.angle_alpha   90.00
_cell.angle_beta   90.00
_cell.angle_gamma   90.00
#
_symmetry.space_group_name_H-M   'P 1'
#
loop_
_entity.id
_entity.type
_entity.pdbx_description
1 polymer ?
#
loop_
_entity_poly.entity_id
_entity_poly.type
_entity_poly.pdbx_seq_one_letter_code
_entity_poly.pdbx_strand_id
1 'polypeptide(L)'
;MNTALSELRRKHGTQFGVPEDRVELVRLDLEILTQMGTFVRVYAGGLTMFTSQATWLELGVPEESVRPLRYRRPPRYLIDPDEIRPFRNDAQRVRDALDAVGIKVEFMYPYRWVGYRDWSGWLEQFREIQAEWEARRRERLIDRYDQHLRRLVDDFTRSAEEAYTALQAARAEDLPPRDDFVEGIVARTLARMPTPRQIEEKLVLEYFTPAIATPSLLEEELLRQERIRHRRELERERAAIRRQEEMFRQRLERYRQMA
;
A
#
# COMPACT_ATOMS: atom_id res chain seq x y z
N MET A 1 -6.27 37.14 -27.61
CA MET A 1 -6.07 35.72 -27.94
C MET A 1 -5.18 35.10 -26.88
N ASN A 2 -5.57 33.97 -26.32
CA ASN A 2 -4.91 33.36 -25.16
C ASN A 2 -3.59 32.71 -25.61
N THR A 3 -2.47 33.43 -25.50
CA THR A 3 -1.16 33.10 -26.10
C THR A 3 -0.68 31.68 -25.78
N ALA A 4 -0.97 31.18 -24.58
CA ALA A 4 -0.61 29.84 -24.13
C ALA A 4 -1.33 28.71 -24.90
N LEU A 5 -2.59 28.90 -25.29
CA LEU A 5 -3.36 27.88 -26.02
C LEU A 5 -2.93 27.78 -27.49
N SER A 6 -2.61 28.93 -28.10
CA SER A 6 -2.03 28.98 -29.45
C SER A 6 -0.65 28.31 -29.49
N GLU A 7 0.17 28.53 -28.46
CA GLU A 7 1.48 27.90 -28.34
C GLU A 7 1.40 26.37 -28.16
N LEU A 8 0.40 25.90 -27.39
CA LEU A 8 0.11 24.46 -27.26
C LEU A 8 -0.28 23.84 -28.61
N ARG A 9 -1.19 24.49 -29.36
CA ARG A 9 -1.60 24.03 -30.70
C ARG A 9 -0.42 23.94 -31.65
N ARG A 10 0.41 24.97 -31.72
CA ARG A 10 1.62 25.00 -32.53
C ARG A 10 2.58 23.86 -32.16
N LYS A 11 2.88 23.68 -30.88
CA LYS A 11 3.78 22.63 -30.41
C LYS A 11 3.27 21.24 -30.79
N HIS A 12 1.97 21.00 -30.60
CA HIS A 12 1.33 19.73 -30.93
C HIS A 12 1.26 19.50 -32.45
N GLY A 13 0.90 20.53 -33.22
CA GLY A 13 0.89 20.50 -34.68
C GLY A 13 2.26 20.16 -35.27
N THR A 14 3.34 20.79 -34.77
CA THR A 14 4.71 20.45 -35.16
C THR A 14 5.09 19.02 -34.78
N GLN A 15 4.70 18.56 -33.59
CA GLN A 15 5.03 17.21 -33.11
C GLN A 15 4.39 16.11 -33.96
N PHE A 16 3.16 16.34 -34.45
CA PHE A 16 2.38 15.34 -35.18
C PHE A 16 2.21 15.63 -36.68
N GLY A 17 2.84 16.69 -37.19
CA GLY A 17 2.79 17.06 -38.61
C GLY A 17 1.41 17.56 -39.07
N VAL A 18 0.62 18.16 -38.18
CA VAL A 18 -0.75 18.61 -38.45
C VAL A 18 -0.79 20.16 -38.43
N PRO A 19 -1.46 20.81 -39.41
CA PRO A 19 -1.68 22.25 -39.40
C PRO A 19 -2.35 22.75 -38.11
N GLU A 20 -1.93 23.91 -37.59
CA GLU A 20 -2.39 24.44 -36.29
C GLU A 20 -3.91 24.65 -36.21
N ASP A 21 -4.54 25.00 -37.33
CA ASP A 21 -5.99 25.18 -37.48
C ASP A 21 -6.76 23.85 -37.39
N ARG A 22 -6.07 22.73 -37.55
CA ARG A 22 -6.61 21.37 -37.41
C ARG A 22 -6.27 20.71 -36.07
N VAL A 23 -5.58 21.42 -35.17
CA VAL A 23 -5.31 20.94 -33.81
C VAL A 23 -6.47 21.30 -32.89
N GLU A 24 -7.33 20.32 -32.62
CA GLU A 24 -8.41 20.47 -31.65
C GLU A 24 -7.87 20.60 -30.23
N LEU A 25 -8.44 21.53 -29.47
CA LEU A 25 -8.13 21.66 -28.04
C LEU A 25 -9.16 20.86 -27.27
N VAL A 26 -8.72 19.76 -26.68
CA VAL A 26 -9.57 18.92 -25.83
C VAL A 26 -9.35 19.33 -24.38
N ARG A 27 -10.43 19.67 -23.67
CA ARG A 27 -10.39 19.84 -22.21
C ARG A 27 -10.32 18.45 -21.60
N LEU A 28 -9.25 18.15 -20.86
CA LEU A 28 -9.20 16.95 -20.04
C LEU A 28 -10.19 17.12 -18.89
N ASP A 29 -11.26 16.32 -18.91
CA ASP A 29 -12.28 16.34 -17.87
C ASP A 29 -12.33 14.98 -17.17
N LEU A 30 -11.83 14.95 -15.94
CA LEU A 30 -11.84 13.72 -15.12
C LEU A 30 -13.26 13.27 -14.77
N GLU A 31 -14.22 14.19 -14.79
CA GLU A 31 -15.62 13.90 -14.50
C GLU A 31 -16.21 12.96 -15.55
N ILE A 32 -15.82 13.12 -16.81
CA ILE A 32 -16.26 12.22 -17.89
C ILE A 32 -15.71 10.81 -17.66
N LEU A 33 -14.45 10.69 -17.20
CA LEU A 33 -13.85 9.39 -16.90
C LEU A 33 -14.53 8.71 -15.71
N THR A 34 -14.91 9.45 -14.65
CA THR A 34 -15.60 8.88 -13.49
C THR A 34 -17.06 8.51 -13.78
N GLN A 35 -17.70 9.15 -14.76
CA GLN A 35 -19.03 8.78 -15.23
C GLN A 35 -19.06 7.47 -16.03
N MET A 36 -17.95 7.10 -16.68
CA MET A 36 -17.88 5.90 -17.54
C MET A 36 -17.12 4.73 -16.91
N GLY A 37 -16.43 4.96 -15.80
CA GLY A 37 -15.61 3.95 -15.15
C GLY A 37 -15.06 4.42 -13.81
N THR A 38 -14.12 3.65 -13.29
CA THR A 38 -13.44 3.96 -12.03
C THR A 38 -11.94 3.76 -12.16
N PHE A 39 -11.19 4.40 -11.27
CA PHE A 39 -9.78 4.14 -11.13
C PHE A 39 -9.58 3.00 -10.14
N VAL A 40 -8.63 2.12 -10.42
CA VAL A 40 -8.29 1.01 -9.54
C VAL A 40 -6.79 0.78 -9.51
N ARG A 41 -6.27 0.47 -8.33
CA ARG A 41 -4.91 -0.06 -8.18
C ARG A 41 -5.00 -1.39 -7.45
N VAL A 42 -4.11 -2.30 -7.83
CA VAL A 42 -3.93 -3.58 -7.14
C VAL A 42 -2.74 -3.47 -6.20
N TYR A 43 -2.89 -4.05 -5.02
CA TYR A 43 -1.86 -4.13 -4.01
C TYR A 43 -1.65 -5.58 -3.58
N ALA A 44 -0.42 -6.06 -3.69
CA ALA A 44 0.01 -7.33 -3.15
C ALA A 44 1.07 -7.03 -2.08
N GLY A 45 0.68 -7.17 -0.81
CA GLY A 45 1.48 -6.81 0.36
C GLY A 45 2.19 -8.00 0.99
N GLY A 46 3.16 -7.72 1.86
CA GLY A 46 3.71 -8.72 2.78
C GLY A 46 4.76 -9.68 2.23
N LEU A 47 4.97 -9.78 0.91
CA LEU A 47 5.93 -10.75 0.34
C LEU A 47 7.38 -10.61 0.85
N THR A 48 7.78 -9.42 1.28
CA THR A 48 9.13 -9.14 1.78
C THR A 48 9.38 -9.62 3.21
N MET A 49 8.33 -9.95 3.97
CA MET A 49 8.47 -10.39 5.37
C MET A 49 9.21 -11.73 5.49
N PHE A 50 9.21 -12.54 4.44
CA PHE A 50 9.87 -13.85 4.39
C PHE A 50 11.35 -13.76 3.98
N THR A 51 11.87 -12.54 3.82
CA THR A 51 13.25 -12.31 3.44
C THR A 51 13.91 -11.34 4.39
N SER A 52 15.16 -11.62 4.74
CA SER A 52 16.01 -10.70 5.50
C SER A 52 17.39 -10.63 4.85
N GLN A 53 18.26 -9.71 5.27
CA GLN A 53 19.64 -9.73 4.80
C GLN A 53 20.48 -10.62 5.72
N ALA A 54 21.26 -11.52 5.13
CA ALA A 54 22.30 -12.26 5.85
C ALA A 54 23.40 -11.30 6.32
N THR A 55 24.05 -11.62 7.43
CA THR A 55 25.28 -10.93 7.86
C THR A 55 26.52 -11.59 7.25
N TRP A 56 27.66 -10.89 7.19
CA TRP A 56 28.90 -11.49 6.68
C TRP A 56 29.39 -12.65 7.56
N LEU A 57 29.21 -12.49 8.87
CA LEU A 57 29.49 -13.53 9.85
C LEU A 57 28.65 -14.80 9.61
N GLU A 58 27.36 -14.65 9.34
CA GLU A 58 26.45 -15.76 8.98
C GLU A 58 26.86 -16.46 7.68
N LEU A 59 27.63 -15.80 6.81
CA LEU A 59 28.13 -16.34 5.55
C LEU A 59 29.56 -16.90 5.68
N GLY A 60 30.10 -16.95 6.90
CA GLY A 60 31.46 -17.42 7.16
C GLY A 60 32.54 -16.49 6.61
N VAL A 61 32.23 -15.20 6.43
CA VAL A 61 33.17 -14.20 5.92
C VAL A 61 33.70 -13.36 7.09
N PRO A 62 35.01 -13.40 7.37
CA PRO A 62 35.62 -12.56 8.40
C PRO A 62 35.44 -11.06 8.12
N GLU A 63 35.40 -10.24 9.16
CA GLU A 63 35.21 -8.79 9.03
C GLU A 63 36.32 -8.10 8.22
N GLU A 64 37.56 -8.57 8.35
CA GLU A 64 38.72 -8.06 7.61
C GLU A 64 38.76 -8.48 6.13
N SER A 65 37.79 -9.27 5.68
CA SER A 65 37.73 -9.68 4.28
C SER A 65 37.58 -8.47 3.37
N VAL A 66 38.15 -8.55 2.17
CA VAL A 66 37.87 -7.57 1.08
C VAL A 66 36.52 -7.81 0.41
N ARG A 67 35.85 -8.95 0.69
CA ARG A 67 34.56 -9.30 0.08
C ARG A 67 33.46 -8.26 0.35
N PRO A 68 33.27 -7.74 1.58
CA PRO A 68 32.36 -6.64 1.86
C PRO A 68 32.56 -5.39 0.99
N LEU A 69 33.77 -5.14 0.48
CA LEU A 69 34.07 -3.97 -0.37
C LEU A 69 33.57 -4.13 -1.81
N ARG A 70 33.34 -5.36 -2.28
CA ARG A 70 33.00 -5.64 -3.69
C ARG A 70 31.71 -6.42 -3.91
N TYR A 71 31.17 -7.06 -2.87
CA TYR A 71 29.99 -7.91 -2.99
C TYR A 71 28.83 -7.39 -2.13
N ARG A 72 27.61 -7.63 -2.61
CA ARG A 72 26.38 -7.42 -1.83
C ARG A 72 26.03 -8.70 -1.09
N ARG A 73 25.59 -8.57 0.16
CA ARG A 73 25.11 -9.70 0.97
C ARG A 73 23.86 -10.31 0.30
N PRO A 74 23.83 -11.64 0.08
CA PRO A 74 22.65 -12.31 -0.43
C PRO A 74 21.46 -12.18 0.54
N PRO A 75 20.22 -12.26 0.02
CA PRO A 75 19.04 -12.37 0.85
C PRO A 75 19.01 -13.73 1.55
N ARG A 76 18.45 -13.72 2.74
CA ARG A 76 18.21 -14.87 3.60
C ARG A 76 16.71 -15.13 3.64
N TYR A 77 16.31 -16.33 3.23
CA TYR A 77 14.90 -16.72 3.20
C TYR A 77 14.50 -17.34 4.54
N LEU A 78 13.39 -16.86 5.10
CA LEU A 78 12.78 -17.37 6.34
C LEU A 78 11.71 -18.43 6.07
N ILE A 79 11.18 -18.44 4.86
CA ILE A 79 10.34 -19.50 4.30
C ILE A 79 10.93 -19.86 2.94
N ASP A 80 10.87 -21.14 2.59
CA ASP A 80 11.28 -21.65 1.28
C ASP A 80 10.73 -20.76 0.15
N PRO A 81 11.59 -20.27 -0.75
CA PRO A 81 11.17 -19.49 -1.92
C PRO A 81 10.05 -20.13 -2.74
N ASP A 82 9.96 -21.46 -2.78
CA ASP A 82 8.96 -22.20 -3.54
C ASP A 82 7.56 -22.15 -2.91
N GLU A 83 7.49 -21.93 -1.59
CA GLU A 83 6.21 -21.68 -0.91
C GLU A 83 5.72 -20.23 -1.13
N ILE A 84 6.66 -19.29 -1.37
CA ILE A 84 6.34 -17.88 -1.60
C ILE A 84 6.08 -17.56 -3.08
N ARG A 85 6.69 -18.32 -4.00
CA ARG A 85 6.58 -18.12 -5.45
C ARG A 85 5.14 -18.04 -5.97
N PRO A 86 4.19 -18.90 -5.55
CA PRO A 86 2.80 -18.81 -6.00
C PRO A 86 2.14 -17.46 -5.71
N PHE A 87 2.42 -16.83 -4.57
CA PHE A 87 1.87 -15.50 -4.25
C PHE A 87 2.42 -14.41 -5.18
N ARG A 88 3.70 -14.51 -5.59
CA ARG A 88 4.24 -13.60 -6.62
C ARG A 88 3.52 -13.78 -7.95
N ASN A 89 3.22 -15.02 -8.31
CA ASN A 89 2.49 -15.35 -9.54
C ASN A 89 1.06 -14.83 -9.49
N ASP A 90 0.33 -15.00 -8.39
CA ASP A 90 -1.01 -14.45 -8.22
C ASP A 90 -1.00 -12.91 -8.31
N ALA A 91 -0.04 -12.26 -7.65
CA ALA A 91 0.11 -10.82 -7.74
C ALA A 91 0.36 -10.35 -9.18
N GLN A 92 1.10 -11.12 -9.97
CA GLN A 92 1.30 -10.85 -11.39
C GLN A 92 0.02 -11.10 -12.20
N ARG A 93 -0.67 -12.24 -12.00
CA ARG A 93 -1.93 -12.58 -12.65
C ARG A 93 -2.98 -11.48 -12.48
N VAL A 94 -3.12 -10.92 -11.28
CA VAL A 94 -4.07 -9.82 -11.05
C VAL A 94 -3.65 -8.53 -11.76
N ARG A 95 -2.34 -8.24 -11.83
CA ARG A 95 -1.84 -7.08 -12.59
C ARG A 95 -2.08 -7.25 -14.08
N ASP A 96 -1.82 -8.43 -14.62
CA ASP A 96 -2.04 -8.75 -16.03
C ASP A 96 -3.53 -8.67 -16.37
N ALA A 97 -4.40 -9.20 -15.50
CA ALA A 97 -5.86 -9.07 -15.60
C ALA A 97 -6.30 -7.60 -15.62
N LEU A 98 -5.71 -6.77 -14.75
CA LEU A 98 -6.01 -5.33 -14.74
C LEU A 98 -5.47 -4.64 -15.99
N ASP A 99 -4.26 -4.95 -16.44
CA ASP A 99 -3.64 -4.34 -17.62
C ASP A 99 -4.35 -4.74 -18.92
N ALA A 100 -5.05 -5.88 -18.95
CA ALA A 100 -5.86 -6.32 -20.10
C ALA A 100 -7.10 -5.45 -20.35
N VAL A 101 -7.70 -4.90 -19.30
CA VAL A 101 -8.93 -4.07 -19.38
C VAL A 101 -8.71 -2.60 -19.00
N GLY A 102 -7.59 -2.32 -18.34
CA GLY A 102 -7.30 -1.03 -17.73
C GLY A 102 -6.50 -0.11 -18.64
N ILE A 103 -6.91 1.15 -18.70
CA ILE A 103 -6.21 2.20 -19.43
C ILE A 103 -5.26 2.92 -18.48
N LYS A 104 -3.99 3.07 -18.91
CA LYS A 104 -3.01 3.89 -18.19
C LYS A 104 -3.33 5.37 -18.37
N VAL A 105 -3.54 6.06 -17.26
CA VAL A 105 -3.64 7.53 -17.22
C VAL A 105 -2.41 8.04 -16.46
N GLU A 106 -1.49 8.71 -17.16
CA GLU A 106 -0.13 8.97 -16.64
C GLU A 106 -0.10 9.72 -15.30
N PHE A 107 -0.90 10.78 -15.16
CA PHE A 107 -0.94 11.59 -13.93
C PHE A 107 -1.67 10.88 -12.77
N MET A 108 -2.32 9.74 -13.02
CA MET A 108 -2.98 8.92 -12.00
C MET A 108 -2.18 7.67 -11.64
N TYR A 109 -0.94 7.52 -12.11
CA TYR A 109 -0.10 6.38 -11.70
C TYR A 109 0.01 6.31 -10.16
N PRO A 110 -0.14 5.13 -9.52
CA PRO A 110 -0.20 3.78 -10.08
C PRO A 110 -1.62 3.24 -10.39
N TYR A 111 -2.65 4.08 -10.43
CA TYR A 111 -4.01 3.66 -10.78
C TYR A 111 -4.18 3.43 -12.29
N ARG A 112 -5.06 2.50 -12.63
CA ARG A 112 -5.57 2.24 -13.98
C ARG A 112 -7.04 2.62 -14.04
N TRP A 113 -7.46 3.24 -15.13
CA TRP A 113 -8.88 3.49 -15.36
C TRP A 113 -9.53 2.25 -15.97
N VAL A 114 -10.66 1.80 -15.43
CA VAL A 114 -11.43 0.64 -15.91
C VAL A 114 -12.86 1.10 -16.17
N GLY A 115 -13.36 0.84 -17.39
CA GLY A 115 -14.74 1.16 -17.75
C GLY A 115 -15.75 0.28 -17.00
N TYR A 116 -16.96 0.80 -16.73
CA TYR A 116 -17.99 0.03 -16.01
C TYR A 116 -18.43 -1.25 -16.74
N ARG A 117 -18.26 -1.31 -18.06
CA ARG A 117 -18.54 -2.52 -18.85
C ARG A 117 -17.61 -3.67 -18.48
N ASP A 118 -16.32 -3.38 -18.30
CA ASP A 118 -15.28 -4.37 -18.02
C ASP A 118 -15.10 -4.60 -16.50
N TRP A 119 -15.62 -3.69 -15.67
CA TRP A 119 -15.47 -3.73 -14.21
C TRP A 119 -15.95 -5.04 -13.59
N SER A 120 -17.12 -5.53 -14.00
CA SER A 120 -17.73 -6.73 -13.41
C SER A 120 -16.87 -7.98 -13.65
N GLY A 121 -16.43 -8.19 -14.89
CA GLY A 121 -15.57 -9.33 -15.25
C GLY A 121 -14.20 -9.25 -14.59
N TRP A 122 -13.59 -8.06 -14.53
CA TRP A 122 -12.33 -7.89 -13.81
C TRP A 122 -12.48 -8.16 -12.31
N LEU A 123 -13.56 -7.67 -11.69
CA LEU A 123 -13.81 -7.85 -10.25
C LEU A 123 -14.05 -9.33 -9.90
N GLU A 124 -14.74 -10.07 -10.77
CA GLU A 124 -14.91 -11.52 -10.62
C GLU A 124 -13.56 -12.24 -10.64
N GLN A 125 -12.74 -11.98 -11.67
CA GLN A 125 -11.40 -12.57 -11.79
C GLN A 125 -10.49 -12.18 -10.61
N PHE A 126 -10.57 -10.93 -10.13
CA PHE A 126 -9.85 -10.50 -8.93
C PHE A 126 -10.26 -11.32 -7.71
N ARG A 127 -11.57 -11.50 -7.48
CA ARG A 127 -12.10 -12.24 -6.32
C ARG A 127 -11.73 -13.72 -6.37
N GLU A 128 -11.73 -14.34 -7.53
CA GLU A 128 -11.26 -15.71 -7.71
C GLU A 128 -9.80 -15.86 -7.27
N ILE A 129 -8.92 -14.99 -7.78
CA ILE A 129 -7.49 -15.02 -7.43
C ILE A 129 -7.28 -14.66 -5.95
N GLN A 130 -8.07 -13.75 -5.39
CA GLN A 130 -8.03 -13.40 -3.97
C GLN A 130 -8.44 -14.61 -3.09
N ALA A 131 -9.48 -15.35 -3.47
CA ALA A 131 -9.87 -16.55 -2.76
C ALA A 131 -8.79 -17.64 -2.83
N GLU A 132 -8.17 -17.84 -4.00
CA GLU A 132 -7.02 -18.74 -4.15
C GLU A 132 -5.83 -18.31 -3.26
N TRP A 133 -5.55 -17.01 -3.20
CA TRP A 133 -4.51 -16.43 -2.36
C TRP A 133 -4.76 -16.72 -0.88
N GLU A 134 -5.98 -16.48 -0.40
CA GLU A 134 -6.36 -16.67 1.00
C GLU A 134 -6.29 -18.15 1.41
N ALA A 135 -6.83 -19.04 0.58
CA ALA A 135 -6.76 -20.49 0.79
C ALA A 135 -5.29 -20.95 0.87
N ARG A 136 -4.48 -20.52 -0.11
CA ARG A 136 -3.06 -20.88 -0.18
C ARG A 136 -2.25 -20.33 1.00
N ARG A 137 -2.54 -19.11 1.45
CA ARG A 137 -1.93 -18.51 2.66
C ARG A 137 -2.19 -19.39 3.88
N ARG A 138 -3.42 -19.86 4.05
CA ARG A 138 -3.78 -20.75 5.16
C ARG A 138 -3.06 -22.09 5.04
N GLU A 139 -3.29 -22.81 3.94
CA GLU A 139 -2.82 -24.18 3.75
C GLU A 139 -1.30 -24.32 3.72
N ARG A 140 -0.60 -23.37 3.08
CA ARG A 140 0.85 -23.48 2.86
C ARG A 140 1.68 -22.82 3.93
N LEU A 141 1.23 -21.72 4.53
CA LEU A 141 2.05 -20.93 5.44
C LEU A 141 1.60 -21.04 6.90
N ILE A 142 0.29 -20.95 7.15
CA ILE A 142 -0.26 -20.94 8.51
C ILE A 142 -0.39 -22.36 9.06
N ASP A 143 -1.06 -23.26 8.35
CA ASP A 143 -1.31 -24.62 8.82
C ASP A 143 -0.02 -25.46 8.92
N ARG A 144 1.01 -25.07 8.14
CA ARG A 144 2.33 -25.70 8.13
C ARG A 144 3.39 -24.88 8.88
N TYR A 145 2.98 -23.91 9.68
CA TYR A 145 3.92 -22.98 10.32
C TYR A 145 5.01 -23.67 11.14
N ASP A 146 4.64 -24.65 11.97
CA ASP A 146 5.60 -25.40 12.79
C ASP A 146 6.56 -26.24 11.94
N GLN A 147 6.11 -26.72 10.79
CA GLN A 147 6.98 -27.43 9.84
C GLN A 147 8.03 -26.47 9.25
N HIS A 148 7.62 -25.25 8.89
CA HIS A 148 8.54 -24.22 8.43
C HIS A 148 9.55 -23.84 9.51
N LEU A 149 9.12 -23.70 10.76
CA LEU A 149 10.03 -23.44 11.88
C LEU A 149 11.08 -24.55 12.05
N ARG A 150 10.67 -25.82 12.02
CA ARG A 150 11.59 -26.95 12.15
C ARG A 150 12.63 -26.97 11.02
N ARG A 151 12.18 -26.84 9.77
CA ARG A 151 13.07 -26.76 8.60
C ARG A 151 14.03 -25.59 8.71
N LEU A 152 13.52 -24.42 9.10
CA LEU A 152 14.33 -23.22 9.30
C LEU A 152 15.43 -23.46 10.34
N VAL A 153 15.10 -24.08 11.47
CA VAL A 153 16.10 -24.43 12.49
C VAL A 153 17.15 -25.38 11.91
N ASP A 154 16.73 -26.47 11.26
CA ASP A 154 17.65 -27.46 10.70
C ASP A 154 18.59 -26.85 9.65
N ASP A 155 18.05 -26.06 8.73
CA ASP A 155 18.81 -25.43 7.64
C ASP A 155 19.78 -24.37 8.19
N PHE A 156 19.34 -23.54 9.13
CA PHE A 156 20.20 -22.50 9.72
C PHE A 156 21.24 -23.05 10.68
N THR A 157 20.95 -24.15 11.37
CA THR A 157 21.97 -24.87 12.16
C THR A 157 23.08 -25.35 11.23
N ARG A 158 22.76 -26.08 10.16
CA ARG A 158 23.77 -26.55 9.19
C ARG A 158 24.54 -25.41 8.55
N SER A 159 23.85 -24.37 8.10
CA SER A 159 24.49 -23.20 7.50
C SER A 159 25.40 -22.46 8.49
N ALA A 160 25.03 -22.37 9.77
CA ALA A 160 25.86 -21.76 10.80
C ALA A 160 27.08 -22.61 11.13
N GLU A 161 26.96 -23.94 11.14
CA GLU A 161 28.09 -24.85 11.33
C GLU A 161 29.11 -24.71 10.19
N GLU A 162 28.64 -24.66 8.94
CA GLU A 162 29.49 -24.41 7.76
C GLU A 162 30.20 -23.05 7.85
N ALA A 163 29.45 -22.00 8.22
CA ALA A 163 30.00 -20.66 8.40
C ALA A 163 31.07 -20.63 9.51
N TYR A 164 30.84 -21.31 10.63
CA TYR A 164 31.80 -21.39 11.73
C TYR A 164 33.09 -22.10 11.30
N THR A 165 32.98 -23.23 10.61
CA THR A 165 34.14 -23.94 10.07
C THR A 165 34.93 -23.07 9.08
N ALA A 166 34.25 -22.30 8.23
CA ALA A 166 34.91 -21.37 7.31
C ALA A 166 35.66 -20.25 8.05
N LEU A 167 35.07 -19.68 9.10
CA LEU A 167 35.72 -18.64 9.91
C LEU A 167 36.93 -19.18 10.67
N GLN A 168 36.84 -20.39 11.22
CA GLN A 168 37.98 -21.05 11.86
C GLN A 168 39.12 -21.30 10.87
N ALA A 169 38.81 -21.78 9.66
CA ALA A 169 39.80 -21.99 8.61
C ALA A 169 40.46 -20.66 8.18
N ALA A 170 39.69 -19.58 8.18
CA ALA A 170 40.19 -18.23 7.90
C ALA A 170 40.93 -17.57 9.09
N ARG A 171 41.04 -18.27 10.23
CA ARG A 171 41.64 -17.77 11.48
C ARG A 171 41.03 -16.44 11.95
N ALA A 172 39.71 -16.31 11.81
CA ALA A 172 39.01 -15.16 12.35
C ALA A 172 39.24 -15.04 13.87
N GLU A 173 39.52 -13.83 14.32
CA GLU A 173 39.71 -13.52 15.74
C GLU A 173 38.37 -13.49 16.49
N ASP A 174 38.41 -13.64 17.82
CA ASP A 174 37.25 -13.49 18.72
C ASP A 174 36.00 -14.34 18.39
N LEU A 175 36.18 -15.52 17.81
CA LEU A 175 35.08 -16.44 17.60
C LEU A 175 34.56 -16.99 18.93
N PRO A 176 33.24 -16.89 19.21
CA PRO A 176 32.66 -17.53 20.37
C PRO A 176 32.76 -19.06 20.27
N PRO A 177 32.45 -19.80 21.35
CA PRO A 177 32.26 -21.24 21.30
C PRO A 177 31.30 -21.63 20.17
N ARG A 178 31.56 -22.76 19.52
CA ARG A 178 30.80 -23.23 18.35
C ARG A 178 29.29 -23.26 18.62
N ASP A 179 28.90 -23.80 19.76
CA ASP A 179 27.49 -23.98 20.09
C ASP A 179 26.81 -22.62 20.32
N ASP A 180 27.45 -21.71 21.05
CA ASP A 180 26.98 -20.32 21.25
C ASP A 180 26.84 -19.56 19.91
N PHE A 181 27.76 -19.79 18.97
CA PHE A 181 27.70 -19.19 17.63
C PHE A 181 26.47 -19.65 16.85
N VAL A 182 26.27 -20.98 16.80
CA VAL A 182 25.18 -21.62 16.08
C VAL A 182 23.84 -21.25 16.70
N GLU A 183 23.69 -21.41 18.01
CA GLU A 183 22.49 -21.04 18.75
C GLU A 183 22.15 -19.56 18.58
N GLY A 184 23.16 -18.68 18.62
CA GLY A 184 22.99 -17.26 18.40
C GLY A 184 22.45 -16.92 17.01
N ILE A 185 22.92 -17.59 15.95
CA ILE A 185 22.40 -17.40 14.58
C ILE A 185 20.96 -17.92 14.46
N VAL A 186 20.68 -19.10 14.99
CA VAL A 186 19.34 -19.72 14.93
C VAL A 186 18.34 -18.87 15.70
N ALA A 187 18.67 -18.44 16.93
CA ALA A 187 17.81 -17.59 17.75
C ALA A 187 17.48 -16.26 17.06
N ARG A 188 18.47 -15.58 16.46
CA ARG A 188 18.25 -14.35 15.68
C ARG A 188 17.38 -14.58 14.44
N THR A 189 17.48 -15.76 13.83
CA THR A 189 16.66 -16.13 12.67
C THR A 189 15.22 -16.38 13.07
N LEU A 190 15.00 -17.16 14.13
CA LEU A 190 13.67 -17.41 14.69
C LEU A 190 12.98 -16.12 15.14
N ALA A 191 13.72 -15.20 15.79
CA ALA A 191 13.19 -13.91 16.20
C ALA A 191 12.68 -13.03 15.03
N ARG A 192 13.16 -13.28 13.81
CA ARG A 192 12.73 -12.58 12.59
C ARG A 192 11.61 -13.30 11.84
N MET A 193 11.33 -14.55 12.18
CA MET A 193 10.25 -15.31 11.54
C MET A 193 8.91 -14.61 11.81
N PRO A 194 8.13 -14.28 10.76
CA PRO A 194 6.80 -13.70 10.98
C PRO A 194 5.90 -14.70 11.71
N THR A 195 5.04 -14.22 12.61
CA THR A 195 4.04 -15.08 13.27
C THR A 195 2.88 -15.42 12.32
N PRO A 196 2.10 -16.48 12.58
CA PRO A 196 0.92 -16.80 11.76
C PRO A 196 -0.05 -15.62 11.64
N ARG A 197 -0.25 -14.88 12.73
CA ARG A 197 -1.06 -13.66 12.75
C ARG A 197 -0.48 -12.57 11.85
N GLN A 198 0.84 -12.33 11.89
CA GLN A 198 1.48 -11.36 11.00
C GLN A 198 1.36 -11.76 9.53
N ILE A 199 1.46 -13.06 9.23
CA ILE A 199 1.26 -13.60 7.88
C ILE A 199 -0.18 -13.30 7.43
N GLU A 200 -1.17 -13.59 8.27
CA GLU A 200 -2.58 -13.36 7.96
C GLU A 200 -2.89 -11.87 7.73
N GLU A 201 -2.38 -10.98 8.60
CA GLU A 201 -2.65 -9.54 8.54
C GLU A 201 -1.91 -8.82 7.40
N LYS A 202 -0.70 -9.27 7.04
CA LYS A 202 0.18 -8.51 6.14
C LYS A 202 0.37 -9.14 4.77
N LEU A 203 0.21 -10.46 4.61
CA LEU A 203 0.26 -11.12 3.31
C LEU A 203 -1.11 -11.03 2.63
N VAL A 204 -1.40 -9.86 2.08
CA VAL A 204 -2.72 -9.50 1.54
C VAL A 204 -2.66 -9.22 0.05
N LEU A 205 -3.77 -9.50 -0.62
CA LEU A 205 -4.04 -9.13 -1.99
C LEU A 205 -5.32 -8.32 -2.01
N GLU A 206 -5.22 -7.03 -2.35
CA GLU A 206 -6.29 -6.05 -2.24
C GLU A 206 -6.34 -5.16 -3.47
N TYR A 207 -7.46 -4.47 -3.68
CA TYR A 207 -7.54 -3.38 -4.62
C TYR A 207 -8.06 -2.11 -3.95
N PHE A 208 -7.69 -0.97 -4.51
CA PHE A 208 -8.09 0.34 -4.02
C PHE A 208 -8.69 1.14 -5.16
N THR A 209 -9.88 1.70 -4.93
CA THR A 209 -10.55 2.64 -5.83
C THR A 209 -10.53 4.03 -5.21
N PRO A 210 -9.86 5.03 -5.80
CA PRO A 210 -9.82 6.37 -5.24
C PRO A 210 -11.12 7.11 -5.54
N ALA A 211 -11.61 7.88 -4.57
CA ALA A 211 -12.64 8.88 -4.82
C ALA A 211 -11.98 10.12 -5.43
N ILE A 212 -12.35 10.48 -6.66
CA ILE A 212 -11.81 11.67 -7.33
C ILE A 212 -12.66 12.87 -6.94
N ALA A 213 -12.08 13.78 -6.15
CA ALA A 213 -12.65 15.10 -5.91
C ALA A 213 -12.21 16.05 -7.02
N THR A 214 -13.15 16.50 -7.85
CA THR A 214 -12.90 17.60 -8.79
C THR A 214 -12.93 18.93 -8.02
N PRO A 215 -12.26 19.99 -8.51
CA PRO A 215 -12.32 21.30 -7.87
C PRO A 215 -13.75 21.79 -7.63
N SER A 216 -14.65 21.57 -8.59
CA SER A 216 -16.06 21.95 -8.49
C SER A 216 -16.81 21.22 -7.38
N LEU A 217 -16.59 19.91 -7.21
CA LEU A 217 -17.19 19.15 -6.10
C LEU A 217 -16.64 19.59 -4.74
N LEU A 218 -15.35 19.95 -4.70
CA LEU A 218 -14.72 20.44 -3.47
C LEU A 218 -15.30 21.81 -3.07
N GLU A 219 -15.46 22.71 -4.04
CA GLU A 219 -16.11 24.03 -3.85
C GLU A 219 -17.56 23.89 -3.40
N GLU A 220 -18.33 22.97 -4.02
CA GLU A 220 -19.71 22.72 -3.63
C GLU A 220 -19.83 22.19 -2.20
N GLU A 221 -18.95 21.27 -1.79
CA GLU A 221 -18.92 20.75 -0.43
C GLU A 221 -18.50 21.83 0.58
N LEU A 222 -17.53 22.69 0.25
CA LEU A 222 -17.14 23.83 1.08
C LEU A 222 -18.31 24.81 1.26
N LEU A 223 -19.00 25.17 0.18
CA LEU A 223 -20.19 26.03 0.24
C LEU A 223 -21.32 25.40 1.06
N ARG A 224 -21.51 24.08 0.95
CA ARG A 224 -22.48 23.34 1.76
C ARG A 224 -22.13 23.40 3.24
N GLN A 225 -20.86 23.20 3.59
CA GLN A 225 -20.38 23.29 4.97
C GLN A 225 -20.54 24.69 5.55
N GLU A 226 -20.24 25.74 4.77
CA GLU A 226 -20.47 27.13 5.16
C GLU A 226 -21.96 27.41 5.41
N ARG A 227 -22.86 26.94 4.54
CA ARG A 227 -24.31 27.07 4.74
C ARG A 227 -24.79 26.38 6.01
N ILE A 228 -24.26 25.19 6.32
CA ILE A 228 -24.58 24.46 7.57
C ILE A 228 -24.07 25.26 8.78
N ARG A 229 -22.86 25.80 8.71
CA ARG A 229 -22.27 26.62 9.78
C ARG A 229 -23.10 27.86 10.04
N HIS A 230 -23.44 28.59 8.98
CA HIS A 230 -24.24 29.80 9.08
C HIS A 230 -25.65 29.50 9.62
N ARG A 231 -26.28 28.39 9.20
CA ARG A 231 -27.57 27.95 9.76
C ARG A 231 -27.48 27.69 11.26
N ARG A 232 -26.42 27.01 11.71
CA ARG A 232 -26.19 26.73 13.15
C ARG A 232 -25.95 28.02 13.95
N GLU A 233 -25.27 29.00 13.38
CA GLU A 233 -25.08 30.32 14.01
C GLU A 233 -26.41 31.05 14.17
N LEU A 234 -27.22 31.12 13.11
CA LEU A 234 -28.56 31.73 13.16
C LEU A 234 -29.48 31.02 14.17
N GLU A 235 -29.41 29.69 14.27
CA GLU A 235 -30.17 28.94 15.28
C GLU A 235 -29.71 29.26 16.70
N ARG A 236 -28.40 29.41 16.93
CA ARG A 236 -27.85 29.80 18.24
C ARG A 236 -28.25 31.21 18.62
N GLU A 237 -28.21 32.16 17.70
CA GLU A 237 -28.68 33.53 17.91
C GLU A 237 -30.17 33.56 18.25
N ARG A 238 -31.01 32.86 17.46
CA ARG A 238 -32.45 32.74 17.74
C ARG A 238 -32.73 32.08 19.09
N ALA A 239 -31.93 31.09 19.49
CA ALA A 239 -32.06 30.45 20.80
C ALA A 239 -31.58 31.36 21.95
N ALA A 240 -30.59 32.23 21.72
CA ALA A 240 -30.14 33.21 22.70
C ALA A 240 -31.19 34.31 22.90
N ILE A 241 -31.77 34.84 21.81
CA ILE A 241 -32.85 35.84 21.86
C ILE A 241 -34.06 35.28 22.62
N ARG A 242 -34.51 34.06 22.28
CA ARG A 242 -35.63 33.40 22.99
C ARG A 242 -35.37 33.25 24.49
N ARG A 243 -34.17 32.83 24.89
CA ARG A 243 -33.79 32.73 26.31
C ARG A 243 -33.79 34.09 27.00
N GLN A 244 -33.34 35.14 26.32
CA GLN A 244 -33.35 36.49 26.86
C GLN A 244 -34.77 37.05 27.05
N GLU A 245 -35.65 36.82 26.07
CA GLU A 245 -37.08 37.18 26.17
C GLU A 245 -37.79 36.43 27.30
N GLU A 246 -37.52 35.13 27.45
CA GLU A 246 -38.10 34.30 28.50
C GLU A 246 -37.64 34.74 29.89
N MET A 247 -36.34 35.03 30.05
CA MET A 247 -35.79 35.62 31.29
C MET A 247 -36.40 36.99 31.60
N PHE A 248 -36.65 37.81 30.58
CA PHE A 248 -37.30 39.12 30.74
C PHE A 248 -38.76 38.98 31.17
N ARG A 249 -39.52 38.04 30.59
CA ARG A 249 -40.89 37.72 31.01
C ARG A 249 -40.95 37.22 32.45
N GLN A 250 -40.08 36.28 32.82
CA GLN A 250 -40.02 35.77 34.20
C GLN A 250 -39.68 36.87 35.21
N ARG A 251 -38.82 37.84 34.86
CA ARG A 251 -38.55 39.01 35.70
C ARG A 251 -39.79 39.88 35.86
N LEU A 252 -40.50 40.18 34.78
CA LEU A 252 -41.74 40.98 34.83
C LEU A 252 -42.84 40.32 35.68
N GLU A 253 -42.99 39.01 35.59
CA GLU A 253 -43.94 38.26 36.42
C GLU A 253 -43.58 38.33 37.91
N ARG A 254 -42.30 38.20 38.27
CA ARG A 254 -41.85 38.37 39.67
C ARG A 254 -42.13 39.78 40.19
N TYR A 255 -41.91 40.81 39.39
CA TYR A 255 -42.22 42.18 39.80
C TYR A 255 -43.73 42.39 40.03
N ARG A 256 -44.59 41.74 39.23
CA ARG A 256 -46.05 41.80 39.42
C ARG A 256 -46.55 41.06 40.65
N GLN A 257 -45.83 40.04 41.12
CA GLN A 257 -46.18 39.30 42.34
C GLN A 257 -45.68 39.99 43.63
N MET A 258 -44.77 40.96 43.51
CA MET A 258 -44.21 41.72 44.64
C MET A 258 -44.88 43.09 44.87
N ALA A 259 -45.77 43.51 43.97
CA ALA A 259 -46.57 44.73 44.07
C ALA A 259 -47.99 44.39 44.53
#